data_AF-A0A936SPE4-F1
#
_entry.id   AF-A0A936SPE4-F1
#
_cell.length_a   1.000
_cell.length_b   1.000
_cell.length_c   1.000
_cell.angle_alpha   90.00
_cell.angle_beta   90.00
_cell.angle_gamma   90.00
#
_symmetry.space_group_name_H-M   'P 1'
#
loop_
_entity.id
_entity.type
_entity.pdbx_description
1 polymer ?
#
loop_
_entity_poly.entity_id
_entity_poly.type
_entity_poly.pdbx_seq_one_letter_code
_entity_poly.pdbx_strand_id
1 'polypeptide(L)'
;MKLFRIAGLICMGLLLFAGITPAQETETKVIDEVVAQINDGVITLSGIKRETKSIIELELQKGTKREDAEKMVAEKKGELIANLINEELLVQKQRNSARIRG
;
A
#
# COMPACT_ATOMS: atom_id res chain seq x y z
N MET A 1 15.12 -38.42 48.79
CA MET A 1 14.24 -38.76 47.65
C MET A 1 13.10 -37.77 47.37
N LYS A 2 12.81 -36.78 48.23
CA LYS A 2 11.72 -35.79 47.98
C LYS A 2 12.12 -34.71 46.95
N LEU A 3 13.37 -34.24 46.98
CA LEU A 3 13.92 -33.23 46.05
C LEU A 3 13.94 -33.69 44.58
N PHE A 4 14.21 -34.98 44.33
CA PHE A 4 14.20 -35.54 42.97
C PHE A 4 12.80 -35.61 42.34
N ARG A 5 11.76 -35.78 43.17
CA ARG A 5 10.36 -35.81 42.72
C ARG A 5 9.86 -34.40 42.38
N ILE A 6 10.34 -33.39 43.10
CA ILE A 6 10.04 -31.98 42.84
C ILE A 6 10.75 -31.50 41.57
N ALA A 7 12.02 -31.87 41.39
CA ALA A 7 12.77 -31.55 40.17
C ALA A 7 12.12 -32.15 38.90
N GLY A 8 11.63 -33.40 38.99
CA GLY A 8 10.91 -34.04 37.87
C GLY A 8 9.60 -33.33 37.51
N LEU A 9 8.84 -32.87 38.50
CA LEU A 9 7.60 -32.11 38.29
C LEU A 9 7.84 -30.73 37.66
N ILE A 10 8.93 -30.06 38.03
CA ILE A 10 9.32 -28.77 37.46
C ILE A 10 9.76 -28.92 36.00
N CYS A 11 10.57 -29.93 35.67
CA CYS A 11 10.95 -30.22 34.29
C CYS A 11 9.75 -30.59 33.40
N MET A 12 8.79 -31.35 33.93
CA MET A 12 7.56 -31.70 33.20
C MET A 12 6.69 -30.47 32.92
N GLY A 13 6.59 -29.54 33.88
CA GLY A 13 5.85 -28.28 33.70
C GLY A 13 6.45 -27.35 32.65
N LEU A 14 7.79 -27.31 32.54
CA LEU A 14 8.50 -26.51 31.55
C LEU A 14 8.32 -27.00 30.11
N LEU A 15 8.17 -28.32 29.91
CA LEU A 15 7.94 -28.89 28.58
C LEU A 15 6.52 -28.59 28.03
N LEU A 16 5.54 -28.38 28.89
CA LEU A 16 4.15 -28.09 28.49
C LEU A 16 3.95 -26.65 27.96
N PHE A 17 4.88 -25.74 28.23
CA PHE A 17 4.82 -24.34 27.74
C PHE A 17 5.55 -24.11 26.41
N ALA A 18 6.35 -25.07 25.94
CA ALA A 18 7.16 -24.91 24.73
C ALA A 18 6.37 -24.98 23.40
N GLY A 19 5.09 -25.36 23.44
CA GLY A 19 4.28 -25.64 22.25
C GLY A 19 3.25 -24.57 21.87
N ILE A 20 3.14 -23.46 22.60
CA ILE A 20 2.10 -22.44 22.34
C ILE A 20 2.70 -21.32 21.48
N THR A 21 3.03 -21.62 20.23
CA THR A 21 3.16 -20.58 19.21
C THR A 21 1.77 -20.26 18.70
N PRO A 22 1.16 -19.09 19.03
CA PRO A 22 -0.03 -18.66 18.31
C PRO A 22 0.29 -18.64 16.81
N ALA A 23 -0.36 -19.53 16.06
CA ALA A 23 -0.47 -19.39 14.62
C ALA A 23 -1.24 -18.09 14.39
N GLN A 24 -0.51 -17.00 14.24
CA GLN A 24 -1.07 -15.73 13.81
C GLN A 24 -1.61 -15.99 12.40
N GLU A 25 -2.91 -16.21 12.28
CA GLU A 25 -3.62 -15.99 11.04
C GLU A 25 -3.32 -14.56 10.65
N THR A 26 -2.33 -14.38 9.79
CA THR A 26 -2.02 -13.08 9.23
C THR A 26 -3.16 -12.80 8.29
N GLU A 27 -4.16 -12.07 8.79
CA GLU A 27 -5.25 -11.56 7.98
C GLU A 27 -4.64 -10.97 6.72
N THR A 28 -4.97 -11.53 5.56
CA THR A 28 -4.46 -11.10 4.26
C THR A 28 -4.93 -9.66 4.02
N LYS A 29 -4.11 -8.71 4.45
CA LYS A 29 -4.40 -7.28 4.29
C LYS A 29 -4.09 -6.88 2.86
N VAL A 30 -5.08 -6.32 2.17
CA VAL A 30 -4.87 -5.66 0.88
C VAL A 30 -3.90 -4.51 1.09
N ILE A 31 -2.68 -4.65 0.55
CA ILE A 31 -1.60 -3.67 0.73
C ILE A 31 -1.89 -2.42 -0.10
N ASP A 32 -2.42 -2.59 -1.31
CA ASP A 32 -2.86 -1.50 -2.17
C ASP A 32 -3.95 -1.98 -3.14
N GLU A 33 -4.96 -1.15 -3.35
CA GLU A 33 -6.08 -1.46 -4.24
C GLU A 33 -5.76 -1.02 -5.66
N VAL A 34 -6.04 -1.87 -6.65
CA VAL A 34 -5.88 -1.53 -8.07
C VAL A 34 -7.13 -0.79 -8.53
N VAL A 35 -6.94 0.43 -9.05
CA VAL A 35 -8.03 1.28 -9.57
C VAL A 35 -8.15 1.15 -11.09
N ALA A 36 -7.04 0.97 -11.80
CA ALA A 36 -7.03 0.73 -13.23
C ALA A 36 -5.83 -0.11 -13.66
N GLN A 37 -6.00 -0.90 -14.72
CA GLN A 37 -4.92 -1.63 -15.40
C GLN A 37 -4.74 -1.08 -16.81
N ILE A 38 -3.50 -0.82 -17.20
CA ILE A 38 -3.12 -0.16 -18.47
C ILE A 38 -2.01 -0.97 -19.13
N ASN A 39 -2.35 -1.75 -20.14
CA ASN A 39 -1.45 -2.74 -20.74
C ASN A 39 -0.80 -3.59 -19.63
N ASP A 40 0.52 -3.46 -19.46
CA ASP A 40 1.34 -4.18 -18.48
C ASP A 40 1.55 -3.40 -17.16
N GLY A 41 0.92 -2.24 -16.99
CA GLY A 41 1.03 -1.37 -15.81
C GLY A 41 -0.27 -1.29 -15.01
N VAL A 42 -0.19 -0.85 -13.75
CA VAL A 42 -1.34 -0.66 -12.85
C VAL A 42 -1.30 0.70 -12.18
N ILE A 43 -2.47 1.34 -12.08
CA ILE A 43 -2.69 2.52 -11.23
C ILE A 43 -3.33 2.06 -9.94
N THR A 44 -2.69 2.38 -8.81
CA THR A 44 -3.18 2.02 -7.49
C THR A 44 -3.86 3.18 -6.77
N LEU A 45 -4.68 2.85 -5.77
CA LEU A 45 -5.37 3.82 -4.94
C LEU A 45 -4.38 4.69 -4.15
N SER A 46 -3.29 4.10 -3.65
CA SER A 46 -2.25 4.87 -2.97
C SER A 46 -1.57 5.88 -3.89
N GLY A 47 -1.36 5.52 -5.16
CA GLY A 47 -0.83 6.42 -6.20
C GLY A 47 -1.73 7.63 -6.42
N ILE A 48 -3.03 7.39 -6.62
CA ILE A 48 -4.01 8.48 -6.82
C ILE A 48 -4.09 9.38 -5.58
N LYS A 49 -4.07 8.80 -4.37
CA LYS A 49 -4.10 9.55 -3.11
C LYS A 49 -2.86 10.44 -2.95
N ARG A 50 -1.68 9.93 -3.31
CA ARG A 50 -0.44 10.70 -3.27
C ARG A 50 -0.51 11.90 -4.21
N GLU A 51 -0.98 11.69 -5.44
CA GLU A 51 -1.12 12.77 -6.43
C GLU A 51 -2.15 13.81 -5.99
N THR A 52 -3.31 13.36 -5.52
CA THR A 52 -4.36 14.21 -4.94
C THR A 52 -3.81 15.09 -3.81
N LYS A 53 -3.02 14.50 -2.90
CA LYS A 53 -2.39 15.22 -1.81
C LYS A 53 -1.41 16.29 -2.33
N SER A 54 -0.59 15.96 -3.31
CA SER A 54 0.34 16.91 -3.93
C SER A 54 -0.41 18.11 -4.52
N ILE A 55 -1.51 17.88 -5.24
CA ILE A 55 -2.32 18.95 -5.83
C ILE A 55 -2.95 19.83 -4.74
N ILE A 56 -3.54 19.23 -3.71
CA ILE A 56 -4.10 19.98 -2.57
C ILE A 56 -3.03 20.82 -1.89
N GLU A 57 -1.83 20.26 -1.68
CA GLU A 57 -0.72 20.98 -1.04
C GLU A 57 -0.27 22.19 -1.86
N LEU A 58 -0.21 22.06 -3.19
CA LEU A 58 0.08 23.18 -4.09
C LEU A 58 -1.01 24.26 -4.04
N GLU A 59 -2.29 23.88 -3.95
CA GLU A 59 -3.40 24.84 -3.82
C GLU A 59 -3.40 25.55 -2.47
N LEU A 60 -3.08 24.83 -1.39
CA LEU A 60 -2.91 25.43 -0.06
C LEU A 60 -1.76 26.46 -0.06
N GLN A 61 -0.66 26.16 -0.73
CA GLN A 61 0.47 27.10 -0.88
C GLN A 61 0.09 28.38 -1.64
N LYS A 62 -0.91 28.31 -2.53
CA LYS A 62 -1.46 29.49 -3.23
C LYS A 62 -2.43 30.31 -2.38
N GLY A 63 -2.73 29.85 -1.15
CA GLY A 63 -3.65 30.51 -0.22
C GLY A 63 -5.11 30.06 -0.35
N THR A 64 -5.38 29.01 -1.14
CA THR A 64 -6.72 28.40 -1.22
C THR A 64 -7.05 27.72 0.12
N LYS A 65 -8.31 27.79 0.56
CA LYS A 65 -8.74 27.04 1.75
C LYS A 65 -8.73 25.55 1.47
N ARG A 66 -8.49 24.76 2.52
CA ARG A 66 -8.40 23.30 2.41
C ARG A 66 -9.66 22.65 1.84
N GLU A 67 -10.84 23.04 2.32
CA GLU A 67 -12.12 22.52 1.81
C GLU A 67 -12.31 22.82 0.33
N ASP A 68 -11.96 24.05 -0.09
CA ASP A 68 -12.09 24.47 -1.49
C ASP A 68 -11.12 23.69 -2.39
N ALA A 69 -9.89 23.46 -1.92
CA ALA A 69 -8.89 22.64 -2.62
C ALA A 69 -9.31 21.17 -2.72
N GLU A 70 -9.81 20.58 -1.64
CA GLU A 70 -10.31 19.20 -1.62
C GLU A 70 -11.51 19.03 -2.56
N LYS A 71 -12.43 20.00 -2.56
CA LYS A 71 -13.59 20.02 -3.47
C LYS A 71 -13.17 20.14 -4.93
N MET A 72 -12.22 21.03 -5.24
CA MET A 72 -11.71 21.19 -6.60
C MET A 72 -11.11 19.89 -7.14
N VAL A 73 -10.31 19.19 -6.33
CA VAL A 73 -9.71 17.91 -6.74
C VAL A 73 -10.76 16.81 -6.85
N ALA A 74 -11.78 16.80 -5.98
CA ALA A 74 -12.89 15.86 -6.08
C ALA A 74 -13.67 16.04 -7.39
N GLU A 75 -13.96 17.29 -7.79
CA GLU A 75 -14.63 17.61 -9.05
C GLU A 75 -13.79 17.20 -10.27
N LYS A 76 -12.46 17.32 -10.19
CA LYS A 76 -11.52 16.98 -11.27
C LYS A 76 -10.95 15.57 -11.17
N LYS A 77 -11.48 14.72 -10.29
CA LYS A 77 -10.91 13.38 -10.03
C LYS A 77 -10.89 12.49 -11.28
N GLY A 78 -11.91 12.58 -12.13
CA GLY A 78 -11.95 11.82 -13.39
C GLY A 78 -10.86 12.26 -14.37
N GLU A 79 -10.65 13.57 -14.50
CA GLU A 79 -9.59 14.16 -15.32
C GLU A 79 -8.20 13.78 -14.79
N LEU A 80 -8.01 13.80 -13.47
CA LEU A 80 -6.78 13.35 -12.83
C LEU A 80 -6.42 11.91 -13.20
N ILE A 81 -7.39 10.98 -13.09
CA ILE A 81 -7.16 9.57 -13.45
C ILE A 81 -6.83 9.43 -14.93
N ALA A 82 -7.54 10.16 -15.81
CA ALA A 82 -7.25 10.15 -17.24
C ALA A 82 -5.81 10.64 -17.56
N ASN A 83 -5.35 11.68 -16.87
CA ASN A 83 -3.99 12.19 -17.02
C ASN A 83 -2.96 11.16 -16.56
N LEU A 84 -3.17 10.51 -15.41
CA LEU A 84 -2.30 9.44 -14.92
C LEU A 84 -2.23 8.26 -15.92
N ILE A 85 -3.36 7.91 -16.55
CA ILE A 85 -3.37 6.86 -17.60
C ILE A 85 -2.51 7.28 -18.80
N ASN A 86 -2.66 8.52 -19.27
CA ASN A 86 -1.92 9.04 -20.42
C ASN A 86 -0.41 9.09 -20.15
N GLU A 87 -0.01 9.50 -18.95
CA GLU A 87 1.39 9.51 -18.52
C GLU A 87 1.98 8.10 -18.53
N GLU A 88 1.27 7.12 -17.97
CA GLU A 88 1.71 5.72 -17.96
C GLU A 88 1.87 5.17 -19.39
N LEU A 89 0.91 5.43 -20.28
CA LEU A 89 1.00 5.06 -21.69
C LEU A 89 2.20 5.71 -22.39
N LEU A 90 2.49 6.98 -22.09
CA LEU A 90 3.64 7.69 -22.65
C LEU A 90 4.96 7.07 -22.20
N VAL A 91 5.09 6.77 -20.92
CA VAL A 91 6.27 6.09 -20.34
C VAL A 91 6.47 4.71 -21.00
N GLN A 92 5.39 3.93 -21.14
CA GLN A 92 5.44 2.64 -21.82
C GLN A 92 5.85 2.77 -23.29
N LYS A 93 5.33 3.77 -24.00
CA LYS A 93 5.70 4.04 -25.40
C LYS A 93 7.19 4.38 -25.53
N GLN A 94 7.72 5.20 -24.62
CA GLN A 94 9.15 5.52 -24.60
C GLN A 94 10.00 4.27 -24.35
N ARG A 95 9.63 3.46 -23.36
CA ARG A 95 10.30 2.18 -23.04
C ARG A 95 10.28 1.21 -24.23
N ASN A 96 9.12 1.05 -24.87
CA ASN A 96 8.97 0.18 -26.03
C ASN A 96 9.81 0.70 -27.22
N SER A 97 9.79 2.00 -27.46
CA SER A 97 10.57 2.64 -28.53
C SER A 97 12.08 2.59 -28.29
N ALA A 98 12.52 2.55 -27.03
CA ALA A 98 13.92 2.30 -26.68
C ALA A 98 14.30 0.84 -26.93
N ARG A 99 13.41 -0.10 -26.55
CA ARG A 99 13.61 -1.54 -26.74
C ARG A 99 13.70 -1.97 -28.21
N ILE A 100 12.97 -1.32 -29.12
CA ILE A 100 13.01 -1.64 -30.55
C ILE A 100 14.30 -1.11 -31.22
N ARG A 101 14.95 -0.10 -30.63
CA ARG A 101 16.14 0.57 -31.20
C ARG A 101 17.48 0.03 -30.70
N GLY A 102 17.49 -0.81 -29.66
CA GLY A 102 18.68 -1.48 -29.12
C GLY A 102 18.75 -2.91 -29.60
#